data_AF-A0A2V9XMG4-F1
#
_entry.id   AF-A0A2V9XMG4-F1
#
_cell.length_a   1.000
_cell.length_b   1.000
_cell.length_c   1.000
_cell.angle_alpha   90.00
_cell.angle_beta   90.00
_cell.angle_gamma   90.00
#
_symmetry.space_group_name_H-M   'P 1'
#
loop_
_entity.id
_entity.type
_entity.pdbx_description
1 polymer ?
#
loop_
_entity_poly.entity_id
_entity_poly.type
_entity_poly.pdbx_seq_one_letter_code
_entity_poly.pdbx_strand_id
1 'polypeptide(L)'
;MYEYVLSVKNWGRTSGHVISVYSEPKIVNRLDDLPREPEYSAGGLKDVRFLAPQESWEFDSYNPSEILSKEQWDEIHGGKKKLIYYGVTTYRDIFKEDTHYSRFCYTYSSSLGFFILLGPPGYNKYT
;
A
#
# COMPACT_ATOMS: atom_id res chain seq x y z
N MET A 1 3.84 -5.10 20.40
CA MET A 1 3.07 -5.49 19.21
C MET A 1 3.02 -4.26 18.31
N TYR A 2 3.26 -4.39 17.01
CA TYR A 2 3.36 -3.25 16.09
C TYR A 2 2.09 -3.16 15.26
N GLU A 3 1.41 -2.02 15.34
CA GLU A 3 0.31 -1.66 14.45
C GLU A 3 0.84 -0.67 13.42
N TYR A 4 0.59 -0.94 12.14
CA TYR A 4 0.95 -0.05 11.04
C TYR A 4 -0.31 0.57 10.49
N VAL A 5 -0.28 1.89 10.26
CA VAL A 5 -1.41 2.63 9.68
C VAL A 5 -1.03 3.09 8.28
N LEU A 6 -1.95 2.90 7.34
CA LEU A 6 -1.81 3.37 5.98
C LEU A 6 -2.62 4.63 5.80
N SER A 7 -1.96 5.63 5.23
CA SER A 7 -2.57 6.90 4.91
C SER A 7 -2.29 7.32 3.48
N VAL A 8 -3.26 8.02 2.91
CA VAL A 8 -3.10 8.79 1.69
C VAL A 8 -2.99 10.27 2.06
N LYS A 9 -2.09 10.99 1.41
CA LYS A 9 -1.95 12.44 1.58
C LYS A 9 -2.09 13.15 0.24
N ASN A 10 -2.89 14.22 0.22
CA ASN A 10 -2.96 15.09 -0.93
C ASN A 10 -1.77 16.07 -0.96
N TRP A 11 -0.81 15.80 -1.82
CA TRP A 11 0.34 16.68 -2.06
C TRP A 11 0.08 17.76 -3.12
N GLY A 12 -1.09 17.73 -3.76
CA GLY A 12 -1.52 18.71 -4.76
C GLY A 12 -1.85 20.08 -4.16
N ARG A 13 -2.12 21.03 -5.05
CA ARG A 13 -2.55 22.41 -4.69
C ARG A 13 -4.07 22.54 -4.63
N THR A 14 -4.79 21.56 -5.16
CA THR A 14 -6.24 21.50 -5.30
C THR A 14 -6.78 20.34 -4.48
N SER A 15 -8.06 20.34 -4.15
CA SER A 15 -8.66 19.20 -3.44
C SER A 15 -8.63 17.96 -4.34
N GLY A 16 -8.28 16.83 -3.76
CA GLY A 16 -8.32 15.52 -4.42
C GLY A 16 -9.54 14.75 -3.96
N HIS A 17 -10.23 14.11 -4.87
CA HIS A 17 -11.34 13.20 -4.59
C HIS A 17 -10.84 11.76 -4.69
N VAL A 18 -10.66 11.08 -3.57
CA VAL A 18 -10.30 9.66 -3.54
C VAL A 18 -11.54 8.82 -3.88
N ILE A 19 -11.42 8.00 -4.92
CA ILE A 19 -12.51 7.21 -5.51
C ILE A 19 -12.49 5.79 -4.97
N SER A 20 -11.29 5.23 -4.84
CA SER A 20 -11.10 3.88 -4.34
C SER A 20 -9.70 3.71 -3.80
N VAL A 21 -9.58 2.91 -2.76
CA VAL A 21 -8.30 2.43 -2.26
C VAL A 21 -8.32 0.91 -2.22
N TYR A 22 -7.29 0.29 -2.77
CA TYR A 22 -7.06 -1.13 -2.64
C TYR A 22 -5.73 -1.36 -1.96
N SER A 23 -5.70 -2.29 -1.02
CA SER A 23 -4.44 -2.77 -0.48
C SER A 23 -4.53 -4.17 0.09
N GLU A 24 -3.40 -4.86 0.08
CA GLU A 24 -3.30 -6.20 0.67
C GLU A 24 -1.89 -6.51 1.18
N PRO A 25 -1.79 -7.25 2.30
CA PRO A 25 -0.56 -7.89 2.72
C PRO A 25 -0.32 -9.17 1.90
N LYS A 26 0.94 -9.48 1.60
CA LYS A 26 1.33 -10.73 0.93
C LYS A 26 2.68 -11.22 1.43
N ILE A 27 2.83 -12.54 1.50
CA ILE A 27 4.12 -13.18 1.80
C ILE A 27 4.63 -13.82 0.52
N VAL A 28 5.88 -13.52 0.17
CA VAL A 28 6.58 -14.10 -0.99
C VAL A 28 7.94 -14.65 -0.57
N ASN A 29 8.53 -15.56 -1.34
CA ASN A 29 9.90 -16.00 -1.05
C ASN A 29 10.89 -14.91 -1.50
N ARG A 30 10.68 -14.35 -2.71
CA ARG A 30 11.48 -13.27 -3.29
C ARG A 30 10.56 -12.22 -3.91
N LEU A 31 11.04 -10.98 -3.98
CA LEU A 31 10.29 -9.91 -4.67
C LEU A 31 10.13 -10.19 -6.16
N ASP A 32 11.07 -10.93 -6.76
CA ASP A 32 11.04 -11.33 -8.17
C ASP A 32 9.97 -12.40 -8.46
N ASP A 33 9.38 -13.01 -7.43
CA ASP A 33 8.26 -13.97 -7.58
C ASP A 33 6.92 -13.25 -7.83
N LEU A 34 6.88 -11.93 -7.64
CA LEU A 34 5.70 -11.12 -7.96
C LEU A 34 5.52 -10.98 -9.47
N PRO A 35 4.27 -10.93 -9.96
CA PRO A 35 4.03 -10.61 -11.36
C PRO A 35 4.63 -9.23 -11.68
N ARG A 36 5.00 -9.01 -12.94
CA ARG A 36 5.62 -7.74 -13.37
C ARG A 36 4.73 -6.53 -13.12
N GLU A 37 3.42 -6.71 -13.29
CA GLU A 37 2.39 -5.71 -13.00
C GLU A 37 1.42 -6.30 -11.98
N PRO A 38 1.04 -5.54 -10.94
CA PRO A 38 0.06 -5.98 -9.96
C PRO A 38 -1.33 -6.08 -10.59
N GLU A 39 -2.05 -7.12 -10.21
CA GLU A 39 -3.49 -7.21 -10.45
C GLU A 39 -4.22 -6.73 -9.20
N TYR A 40 -4.93 -5.61 -9.33
CA TYR A 40 -5.77 -5.10 -8.27
C TYR A 40 -7.18 -5.65 -8.45
N SER A 41 -7.69 -6.38 -7.46
CA SER A 41 -9.05 -6.88 -7.55
C SER A 41 -10.05 -5.72 -7.60
N ALA A 42 -11.16 -5.89 -8.31
CA ALA A 42 -12.17 -4.86 -8.53
C ALA A 42 -12.94 -4.42 -7.26
N GLY A 43 -12.51 -4.86 -6.08
CA GLY A 43 -13.20 -4.73 -4.78
C GLY A 43 -12.52 -3.82 -3.77
N GLY A 44 -11.67 -2.88 -4.18
CA GLY A 44 -11.08 -1.91 -3.25
C GLY A 44 -12.14 -1.21 -2.38
N LEU A 45 -11.76 -0.80 -1.17
CA LEU A 45 -12.56 0.08 -0.32
C LEU A 45 -12.97 1.30 -1.15
N LYS A 46 -14.27 1.39 -1.45
CA LYS A 46 -14.89 2.58 -2.04
C LYS A 46 -15.26 3.54 -0.92
N ASP A 47 -14.26 4.02 -0.19
CA ASP A 47 -14.51 5.11 0.72
C ASP A 47 -14.24 6.42 -0.02
N VAL A 48 -15.33 7.16 -0.22
CA VAL A 48 -15.39 8.34 -1.07
C VAL A 48 -15.01 9.53 -0.22
N ARG A 49 -13.77 10.00 -0.34
CA ARG A 49 -13.26 11.09 0.50
C ARG A 49 -12.62 12.21 -0.30
N PHE A 50 -13.04 13.44 -0.01
CA PHE A 50 -12.34 14.64 -0.45
C PHE A 50 -11.21 14.95 0.53
N LEU A 51 -10.02 15.19 -0.01
CA LEU A 51 -8.85 15.62 0.75
C LEU A 51 -8.47 17.03 0.30
N ALA A 52 -8.53 17.98 1.22
CA ALA A 52 -7.99 19.31 1.00
C ALA A 52 -6.47 19.25 0.74
N PRO A 53 -5.86 20.29 0.16
CA PRO A 53 -4.40 20.35 0.01
C PRO A 53 -3.70 20.10 1.36
N GLN A 54 -2.69 19.23 1.35
CA GLN A 54 -1.93 18.78 2.53
C GLN A 54 -2.71 17.93 3.55
N GLU A 55 -3.99 17.64 3.34
CA GLU A 55 -4.75 16.74 4.19
C GLU A 55 -4.28 15.28 3.98
N SER A 56 -4.24 14.54 5.09
CA SER A 56 -4.03 13.11 5.10
C SER A 56 -5.29 12.39 5.59
N TRP A 57 -5.51 11.20 5.07
CA TRP A 57 -6.55 10.29 5.52
C TRP A 57 -5.98 8.89 5.73
N GLU A 58 -6.17 8.38 6.94
CA GLU A 58 -5.86 7.01 7.34
C GLU A 58 -7.03 6.10 6.92
N PHE A 59 -6.76 5.13 6.05
CA PHE A 59 -7.79 4.32 5.41
C PHE A 59 -7.71 2.83 5.76
N ASP A 60 -6.59 2.38 6.33
CA ASP A 60 -6.40 0.98 6.72
C ASP A 60 -5.37 0.88 7.85
N SER A 61 -5.49 -0.16 8.66
CA SER A 61 -4.48 -0.53 9.65
C SER A 61 -4.16 -2.03 9.55
N TYR A 62 -2.90 -2.35 9.75
CA TYR A 62 -2.36 -3.69 9.60
C TYR A 62 -1.51 -4.05 10.82
N ASN A 63 -1.91 -5.14 11.50
CA ASN A 63 -1.14 -5.76 12.56
C ASN A 63 -0.63 -7.13 12.08
N PRO A 64 0.68 -7.27 11.75
CA PRO A 64 1.22 -8.55 11.30
C PRO A 64 1.00 -9.68 12.32
N SER A 65 0.92 -9.37 13.62
CA SER A 65 0.74 -10.38 14.67
C SER A 65 -0.67 -10.99 14.69
N GLU A 66 -1.65 -10.37 14.05
CA GLU A 66 -3.03 -10.90 13.97
C GLU A 66 -3.21 -11.87 12.81
N ILE A 67 -2.36 -11.77 11.78
CA ILE A 67 -2.54 -12.47 10.51
C ILE A 67 -1.46 -13.54 10.29
N LEU A 68 -0.28 -13.37 10.90
CA LEU A 68 0.86 -14.26 10.71
C LEU A 68 1.01 -15.25 11.86
N SER A 69 1.22 -16.51 11.51
CA SER A 69 1.72 -17.51 12.45
C SER A 69 3.13 -17.17 12.91
N LYS A 70 3.53 -17.71 14.06
CA LYS A 70 4.89 -17.56 14.60
C LYS A 70 5.94 -18.06 13.60
N GLU A 71 5.67 -19.19 12.95
CA GLU A 71 6.55 -19.80 11.95
C GLU A 71 6.77 -18.88 10.75
N GLN A 72 5.70 -18.26 10.23
CA GLN A 72 5.83 -17.26 9.15
C GLN A 72 6.64 -16.06 9.60
N TRP A 73 6.42 -15.59 10.83
CA TRP A 73 7.16 -14.45 11.38
C TRP A 73 8.65 -14.74 11.52
N ASP A 74 9.01 -15.94 11.98
CA ASP A 74 10.39 -16.41 12.09
C ASP A 74 11.04 -16.55 10.70
N GLU A 75 10.31 -17.02 9.69
CA GLU A 75 10.81 -17.07 8.30
C GLU A 75 11.05 -15.68 7.69
N ILE A 76 10.22 -14.69 8.02
CA ILE A 76 10.39 -13.30 7.60
C ILE A 76 11.61 -12.69 8.30
N HIS A 77 11.73 -12.87 9.62
CA HIS A 77 12.87 -12.37 10.40
C HIS A 77 14.19 -13.01 9.99
N GLY A 78 14.16 -14.32 9.72
CA GLY A 78 15.29 -15.09 9.19
C GLY A 78 15.60 -14.82 7.72
N GLY A 79 14.85 -13.95 7.04
CA GLY A 79 15.10 -13.54 5.66
C GLY A 79 14.76 -14.58 4.59
N LYS A 80 14.10 -15.69 4.96
CA LYS A 80 13.66 -16.76 4.03
C LYS A 80 12.46 -16.33 3.20
N LYS A 81 11.60 -15.48 3.78
CA LYS A 81 10.43 -14.89 3.13
C LYS A 81 10.43 -13.38 3.27
N LYS A 82 9.64 -12.72 2.45
CA LYS A 82 9.39 -11.28 2.50
C LYS A 82 7.90 -11.05 2.76
N LEU A 83 7.62 -10.24 3.77
CA LEU A 83 6.30 -9.66 3.95
C LEU A 83 6.25 -8.35 3.17
N ILE A 84 5.30 -8.26 2.25
CA ILE A 84 5.01 -7.05 1.50
C ILE A 84 3.61 -6.57 1.81
N TYR A 85 3.39 -5.28 1.59
CA TYR A 85 2.11 -4.64 1.69
C TYR A 85 1.99 -3.71 0.47
N TYR A 86 1.07 -3.99 -0.45
CA TYR A 86 0.96 -3.25 -1.70
C TYR A 86 -0.47 -2.85 -2.00
N GLY A 87 -0.63 -1.85 -2.87
CA GLY A 87 -1.93 -1.31 -3.15
C GLY A 87 -1.93 -0.24 -4.23
N VAL A 88 -3.10 0.35 -4.42
CA VAL A 88 -3.33 1.48 -5.30
C VAL A 88 -4.42 2.38 -4.72
N THR A 89 -4.19 3.68 -4.82
CA THR A 89 -5.19 4.71 -4.59
C THR A 89 -5.57 5.33 -5.92
N THR A 90 -6.86 5.34 -6.23
CA THR A 90 -7.42 5.99 -7.43
C THR A 90 -8.12 7.26 -6.99
N TYR A 91 -7.85 8.38 -7.67
CA TYR A 91 -8.38 9.69 -7.29
C TYR A 91 -8.62 10.57 -8.52
N ARG A 92 -9.37 11.66 -8.34
CA ARG A 92 -9.58 12.73 -9.32
C ARG A 92 -9.21 14.08 -8.72
N ASP A 93 -8.70 14.99 -9.53
CA ASP A 93 -8.68 16.41 -9.17
C ASP A 93 -10.10 16.96 -9.29
N ILE A 94 -10.54 17.83 -8.38
CA ILE A 94 -11.88 18.42 -8.47
C ILE A 94 -12.09 19.30 -9.71
N PHE A 95 -11.01 19.79 -10.33
CA PHE A 95 -11.08 20.65 -11.52
C PHE A 95 -10.87 19.90 -12.84
N LYS A 96 -10.50 18.62 -12.79
CA LYS A 96 -10.22 17.81 -13.99
C LYS A 96 -11.04 16.52 -13.95
N GLU A 97 -11.49 16.07 -15.10
CA GLU A 97 -12.20 14.78 -15.20
C GLU A 97 -11.26 13.58 -15.21
N ASP A 98 -9.96 13.82 -15.40
CA ASP A 98 -8.93 12.78 -15.47
C ASP A 98 -8.85 12.01 -14.16
N THR A 99 -8.89 10.68 -14.27
CA THR A 99 -8.69 9.78 -13.15
C THR A 99 -7.22 9.41 -13.05
N HIS A 100 -6.64 9.67 -11.89
CA HIS A 100 -5.26 9.40 -11.55
C HIS A 100 -5.15 8.19 -10.62
N TYR A 101 -3.97 7.57 -10.58
CA TYR A 101 -3.65 6.55 -9.60
C TYR A 101 -2.30 6.79 -8.93
N SER A 102 -2.16 6.24 -7.72
CA SER A 102 -0.89 6.13 -7.00
C SER A 102 -0.76 4.70 -6.46
N ARG A 103 0.20 3.95 -7.01
CA ARG A 103 0.53 2.58 -6.62
C ARG A 103 1.68 2.59 -5.64
N PHE A 104 1.61 1.74 -4.64
CA PHE A 104 2.66 1.57 -3.65
C PHE A 104 2.94 0.09 -3.37
N CYS A 105 4.18 -0.21 -3.01
CA CYS A 105 4.56 -1.47 -2.40
C CYS A 105 5.63 -1.24 -1.34
N TYR A 106 5.29 -1.63 -0.12
CA TYR A 106 6.17 -1.62 1.02
C TYR A 106 6.64 -3.04 1.32
N THR A 107 7.91 -3.22 1.61
CA THR A 107 8.49 -4.48 2.09
C THR A 107 8.94 -4.32 3.53
N TYR A 108 8.58 -5.28 4.39
CA TYR A 108 9.07 -5.30 5.77
C TYR A 108 10.58 -5.59 5.79
N SER A 109 11.34 -4.71 6.42
CA SER A 109 12.77 -4.90 6.65
C SER A 109 12.98 -5.36 8.10
N SER A 110 13.38 -6.62 8.28
CA SER A 110 13.67 -7.16 9.62
C SER A 110 14.88 -6.49 10.28
N SER A 111 15.82 -5.96 9.50
CA SER A 111 16.96 -5.21 10.04
C SER A 111 16.58 -3.83 10.57
N LEU A 112 15.55 -3.21 9.99
CA LEU A 112 15.06 -1.89 10.39
C LEU A 112 13.87 -1.97 11.35
N GLY A 113 13.15 -3.09 11.37
CA GLY A 113 11.94 -3.28 12.16
C GLY A 113 10.69 -2.60 11.59
N PHE A 114 10.75 -2.08 10.36
CA PHE A 114 9.63 -1.38 9.73
C PHE A 114 9.57 -1.60 8.21
N PHE A 115 8.44 -1.20 7.63
CA PHE A 115 8.15 -1.25 6.20
C PHE A 115 8.87 -0.15 5.43
N ILE A 116 9.59 -0.52 4.38
CA ILE A 116 10.27 0.41 3.46
C ILE A 116 9.64 0.35 2.07
N LEU A 117 9.61 1.47 1.36
CA LEU A 117 9.10 1.52 -0.02
C LEU A 117 10.03 0.71 -0.93
N LEU A 118 9.60 -0.50 -1.28
CA LEU A 118 10.39 -1.47 -2.04
C LEU A 118 9.46 -2.49 -2.69
N GLY A 119 9.63 -2.69 -3.99
CA GLY A 119 8.89 -3.66 -4.80
C GLY A 119 9.28 -3.56 -6.27
N PRO A 120 8.73 -4.41 -7.14
CA PRO A 120 8.99 -4.35 -8.58
C PRO A 120 8.58 -2.99 -9.17
N PRO A 121 9.17 -2.55 -10.30
CA PRO A 121 8.89 -1.24 -10.89
C PRO A 121 7.40 -0.98 -11.19
N GLY A 122 6.60 -2.03 -11.46
CA GLY A 122 5.16 -1.93 -11.71
C GLY A 122 4.31 -1.48 -10.51
N TYR A 123 4.85 -1.61 -9.30
CA TYR A 123 4.13 -1.46 -8.04
C TYR A 123 4.28 -0.07 -7.40
N ASN A 124 5.26 0.72 -7.83
CA ASN A 124 5.53 2.07 -7.31
C ASN A 124 5.44 3.06 -8.47
N LYS A 125 4.22 3.46 -8.83
CA LYS A 125 3.92 4.30 -9.99
C LYS A 125 2.79 5.26 -9.67
N TYR A 126 2.83 6.44 -10.25
CA TYR A 126 1.73 7.39 -10.18
C TYR A 126 1.57 8.08 -11.54
N THR A 127 0.40 8.65 -11.78
CA THR A 127 0.04 9.43 -12.98
C THR A 127 -0.41 10.82 -12.61
#